data_AF-A0A971LQ30-F1
#
_entry.id   AF-A0A971LQ30-F1
#
_cell.length_a   1.000
_cell.length_b   1.000
_cell.length_c   1.000
_cell.angle_alpha   90.00
_cell.angle_beta   90.00
_cell.angle_gamma   90.00
#
_symmetry.space_group_name_H-M   'P 1'
#
loop_
_entity.id
_entity.type
_entity.pdbx_description
1 polymer ?
#
loop_
_entity_poly.entity_id
_entity_poly.type
_entity_poly.pdbx_seq_one_letter_code
_entity_poly.pdbx_strand_id
1 'polypeptide(L)'
;MYALMVLVMDILGHLKFSSSTWMTAQVRPFLVALILYQVFLVGPDPKQMQKMVLFIVAIIGISCLINIVGLMRNPLAVRFVVGGAEGAEGRDRFTRMGISNYGFFSGLPTLLPVLFYSFRKTAQKKFKWLFGIVIFLVVWAVFLSAFTAPLLIALMALVLSIFGNVRSRRAYTFVLVAVVGLISLIYPPQLAFNHAIDGLISITPTEAVRRRLNDIKLASQEGIEVTSTGRTETSVEQRLQRVFWNVETVARYPLFGSSKNTNPEAFHLFWLYFLASFGFLGFLPFFLSWLTHIRRNKRVFDQDFWFYYVLSLLTFFTMGLIKSITGWFMYLAPLFIVPAMYYLTYEIPEPGLEATGESAVQASKGALQ
;
A
#
# COMPACT_ATOMS: atom_id res chain seq x y z
N MET A 1 -1.37 -2.28 -23.73
CA MET A 1 -2.23 -3.47 -23.57
C MET A 1 -3.27 -3.31 -22.47
N TYR A 2 -2.91 -3.11 -21.19
CA TYR A 2 -3.89 -2.94 -20.10
C TYR A 2 -4.94 -1.84 -20.37
N ALA A 3 -4.51 -0.62 -20.75
CA ALA A 3 -5.44 0.46 -21.09
C ALA A 3 -6.41 0.11 -22.23
N LEU A 4 -5.92 -0.63 -23.24
CA LEU A 4 -6.74 -1.10 -24.35
C LEU A 4 -7.78 -2.12 -23.88
N MET A 5 -7.41 -3.03 -22.98
CA MET A 5 -8.34 -4.01 -22.41
C MET A 5 -9.48 -3.32 -21.66
N VAL A 6 -9.20 -2.26 -20.88
CA VAL A 6 -10.25 -1.49 -20.20
C VAL A 6 -11.26 -0.90 -21.19
N LEU A 7 -10.79 -0.36 -22.32
CA LEU A 7 -11.66 0.19 -23.37
C LEU A 7 -12.51 -0.90 -24.03
N VAL A 8 -11.89 -2.02 -24.43
CA VAL A 8 -12.60 -3.15 -25.04
C VAL A 8 -13.69 -3.69 -24.11
N MET A 9 -13.36 -3.85 -22.84
CA MET A 9 -14.29 -4.37 -21.83
C MET A 9 -15.50 -3.47 -21.57
N ASP A 10 -15.31 -2.16 -21.68
CA ASP A 10 -16.40 -1.19 -21.60
C ASP A 10 -17.32 -1.29 -22.82
N ILE A 11 -16.75 -1.37 -24.03
CA ILE A 11 -17.49 -1.54 -25.29
C ILE A 11 -18.33 -2.83 -25.25
N LEU A 12 -17.80 -3.90 -24.68
CA LEU A 12 -18.51 -5.17 -24.52
C LEU A 12 -19.57 -5.14 -23.40
N GLY A 13 -19.68 -4.07 -22.62
CA GLY A 13 -20.69 -3.91 -21.58
C GLY A 13 -20.44 -4.73 -20.30
N HIS A 14 -19.20 -5.17 -20.08
CA HIS A 14 -18.81 -5.97 -18.92
C HIS A 14 -18.49 -5.12 -17.67
N LEU A 15 -18.27 -3.81 -17.85
CA LEU A 15 -17.93 -2.91 -16.76
C LEU A 15 -19.17 -2.26 -16.13
N LYS A 16 -19.20 -2.19 -14.80
CA LYS A 16 -20.26 -1.48 -14.05
C LYS A 16 -20.16 0.02 -14.20
N PHE A 17 -18.93 0.53 -14.18
CA PHE A 17 -18.60 1.92 -14.40
C PHE A 17 -18.00 2.07 -15.79
N SER A 18 -18.24 3.22 -16.43
CA SER A 18 -17.67 3.50 -17.74
C SER A 18 -16.15 3.40 -17.74
N SER A 19 -15.58 3.16 -18.92
CA SER A 19 -14.15 3.21 -19.17
C SER A 19 -13.54 4.51 -18.67
N SER A 20 -14.25 5.64 -18.78
CA SER A 20 -13.79 6.94 -18.26
C SER A 20 -13.43 6.88 -16.77
N THR A 21 -14.26 6.23 -15.95
CA THR A 21 -14.02 6.07 -14.51
C THR A 21 -12.80 5.18 -14.25
N TRP A 22 -12.71 4.03 -14.91
CA TRP A 22 -11.58 3.11 -14.76
C TRP A 22 -10.27 3.70 -15.27
N MET A 23 -10.32 4.40 -16.40
CA MET A 23 -9.20 5.12 -16.98
C MET A 23 -8.69 6.19 -16.03
N THR A 24 -9.59 6.97 -15.42
CA THR A 24 -9.22 8.04 -14.49
C THR A 24 -8.71 7.51 -13.16
N ALA A 25 -9.35 6.50 -12.59
CA ALA A 25 -9.07 6.03 -11.23
C ALA A 25 -7.91 5.03 -11.14
N GLN A 26 -7.65 4.26 -12.20
CA GLN A 26 -6.71 3.14 -12.18
C GLN A 26 -5.66 3.23 -13.29
N VAL A 27 -6.08 3.32 -14.56
CA VAL A 27 -5.14 3.25 -15.71
C VAL A 27 -4.20 4.46 -15.72
N ARG A 28 -4.74 5.67 -15.62
CA ARG A 28 -3.98 6.91 -15.70
C ARG A 28 -2.94 7.02 -14.58
N PRO A 29 -3.28 6.84 -13.28
CA PRO A 29 -2.28 6.80 -12.22
C PRO A 29 -1.15 5.79 -12.44
N PHE A 30 -1.52 4.57 -12.85
CA PHE A 30 -0.57 3.50 -13.11
C PHE A 30 0.39 3.83 -14.27
N LEU A 31 -0.16 4.27 -15.41
CA LEU A 31 0.64 4.63 -16.58
C LEU A 31 1.56 5.82 -16.30
N VAL A 32 1.06 6.86 -15.63
CA VAL A 32 1.88 8.03 -15.29
C VAL A 32 3.04 7.62 -14.38
N ALA A 33 2.81 6.75 -13.38
CA ALA A 33 3.88 6.27 -12.52
C ALA A 33 4.95 5.51 -13.31
N LEU A 34 4.55 4.68 -14.28
CA LEU A 34 5.49 3.98 -15.18
C LEU A 34 6.22 4.92 -16.15
N ILE A 35 5.56 5.96 -16.65
CA ILE A 35 6.17 6.98 -17.51
C ILE A 35 7.22 7.75 -16.71
N LEU A 36 6.89 8.21 -15.50
CA LEU A 36 7.85 8.88 -14.62
C LEU A 36 9.06 7.98 -14.33
N TYR A 37 8.82 6.70 -14.04
CA TYR A 37 9.90 5.73 -13.91
C TYR A 37 10.77 5.65 -15.18
N GLN A 38 10.14 5.53 -16.35
CA GLN A 38 10.88 5.40 -17.61
C GLN A 38 11.66 6.66 -17.98
N VAL A 39 11.13 7.85 -17.70
CA VAL A 39 11.77 9.13 -18.01
C VAL A 39 12.94 9.42 -17.07
N PHE A 40 12.76 9.15 -15.78
CA PHE A 40 13.70 9.62 -14.76
C PHE A 40 14.61 8.53 -14.20
N LEU A 41 14.25 7.26 -14.31
CA LEU A 41 15.00 6.15 -13.68
C LEU A 41 15.64 5.20 -14.69
N VAL A 42 15.37 5.36 -16.00
CA VAL A 42 16.08 4.65 -17.07
C VAL A 42 17.13 5.59 -17.66
N GLY A 43 18.39 5.42 -17.25
CA GLY A 43 19.50 6.32 -17.58
C GLY A 43 19.51 7.62 -16.75
N PRO A 44 19.43 7.56 -15.41
CA PRO A 44 19.32 8.75 -14.58
C PRO A 44 20.63 9.55 -14.50
N ASP A 45 20.51 10.88 -14.41
CA ASP A 45 21.53 11.73 -13.80
C ASP A 45 21.41 11.62 -12.26
N PRO A 46 22.37 10.99 -11.57
CA PRO A 46 22.26 10.72 -10.13
C PRO A 46 22.06 11.98 -9.27
N LYS A 47 22.69 13.10 -9.64
CA LYS A 47 22.61 14.35 -8.86
C LYS A 47 21.24 15.00 -9.00
N GLN A 48 20.68 14.99 -10.21
CA GLN A 48 19.32 15.46 -10.42
C GLN A 48 18.30 14.57 -9.72
N MET A 49 18.50 13.25 -9.75
CA MET A 49 17.63 12.30 -9.04
C MET A 49 17.66 12.51 -7.54
N GLN A 50 18.83 12.70 -6.95
CA GLN A 50 18.94 12.98 -5.52
C GLN A 50 18.13 14.23 -5.12
N LYS A 51 18.26 15.33 -5.87
CA LYS A 51 17.50 16.57 -5.63
C LYS A 51 16.00 16.36 -5.76
N MET A 52 15.58 15.67 -6.82
CA MET A 52 14.17 15.37 -7.07
C MET A 52 13.58 14.51 -5.94
N VAL A 53 14.30 13.49 -5.49
CA VAL A 53 13.82 12.59 -4.43
C VAL A 53 13.77 13.32 -3.08
N LEU A 54 14.77 14.14 -2.75
CA LEU A 54 14.73 14.97 -1.55
C LEU A 54 13.52 15.92 -1.56
N PHE A 55 13.22 16.52 -2.70
CA PHE A 55 12.04 17.35 -2.89
C PHE A 55 10.74 16.56 -2.69
N ILE A 56 10.63 15.35 -3.26
CA ILE A 56 9.48 14.46 -3.06
C ILE A 56 9.31 14.09 -1.58
N VAL A 57 10.40 13.72 -0.89
CA VAL A 57 10.38 13.38 0.54
C VAL A 57 9.94 14.58 1.39
N ALA A 58 10.41 15.79 1.05
CA ALA A 58 9.97 17.02 1.72
C ALA A 58 8.48 17.28 1.51
N ILE A 59 7.98 17.15 0.28
CA ILE A 59 6.53 17.28 -0.02
C ILE A 59 5.72 16.26 0.78
N ILE A 60 6.15 14.99 0.83
CA ILE A 60 5.45 13.95 1.61
C ILE A 60 5.41 14.33 3.09
N GLY A 61 6.52 14.83 3.66
CA GLY A 61 6.58 15.32 5.03
C GLY A 61 5.61 16.47 5.28
N ILE A 62 5.59 17.47 4.39
CA ILE A 62 4.66 18.61 4.45
C ILE A 62 3.21 18.14 4.35
N SER A 63 2.89 17.24 3.41
CA SER A 63 1.55 16.66 3.27
C SER A 63 1.12 15.91 4.53
N CYS A 64 2.02 15.13 5.15
CA CYS A 64 1.73 14.48 6.43
C CYS A 64 1.45 15.51 7.52
N LEU A 65 2.24 16.58 7.61
CA LEU A 65 2.04 17.64 8.60
C LEU A 65 0.69 18.35 8.44
N ILE A 66 0.30 18.71 7.21
CA ILE A 66 -1.01 19.30 6.89
C ILE A 66 -2.14 18.37 7.36
N ASN A 67 -2.03 17.07 7.04
CA ASN A 67 -3.02 16.08 7.47
C ASN A 67 -3.06 15.95 9.00
N ILE A 68 -1.92 15.90 9.69
CA ILE A 68 -1.85 15.81 11.15
C ILE A 68 -2.57 16.99 11.80
N VAL A 69 -2.22 18.22 11.40
CA VAL A 69 -2.85 19.44 11.93
C VAL A 69 -4.35 19.45 11.65
N GLY A 70 -4.73 19.07 10.43
CA GLY A 70 -6.13 19.02 10.04
C GLY A 70 -6.95 17.97 10.82
N LEU A 71 -6.38 16.80 11.10
CA LEU A 71 -7.02 15.70 11.81
C LEU A 71 -7.06 15.90 13.33
N MET A 72 -6.08 16.58 13.90
CA MET A 72 -6.16 17.01 15.30
C MET A 72 -7.32 17.98 15.54
N ARG A 73 -7.64 18.83 14.55
CA ARG A 73 -8.78 19.75 14.61
C ARG A 73 -10.10 19.09 14.25
N ASN A 74 -10.08 18.16 13.29
CA ASN A 74 -11.26 17.50 12.77
C ASN A 74 -11.02 15.98 12.62
N PRO A 75 -11.17 15.19 13.71
CA PRO A 75 -10.83 13.76 13.71
C PRO A 75 -11.63 12.91 12.70
N LEU A 76 -12.80 13.40 12.27
CA LEU A 76 -13.66 12.72 11.30
C LEU A 76 -13.44 13.18 9.84
N ALA A 77 -12.56 14.15 9.59
CA ALA A 77 -12.38 14.76 8.27
C ALA A 77 -12.07 13.73 7.17
N VAL A 78 -11.22 12.74 7.43
CA VAL A 78 -10.94 11.68 6.45
C VAL A 78 -12.20 10.88 6.10
N ARG A 79 -13.08 10.63 7.08
CA ARG A 79 -14.35 9.90 6.84
C ARG A 79 -15.31 10.73 6.00
N PHE A 80 -15.31 12.04 6.15
CA PHE A 80 -16.10 12.93 5.30
C PHE A 80 -15.57 12.97 3.87
N VAL A 81 -14.24 13.05 3.70
CA VAL A 81 -13.60 13.02 2.37
C VAL A 81 -13.90 11.71 1.64
N VAL A 82 -13.77 10.56 2.32
CA VAL A 82 -13.86 9.23 1.69
C VAL A 82 -15.29 8.70 1.65
N GLY A 83 -16.06 8.85 2.73
CA GLY A 83 -17.40 8.28 2.88
C GLY A 83 -18.54 9.22 2.51
N GLY A 84 -18.29 10.53 2.38
CA GLY A 84 -19.34 11.50 2.06
C GLY A 84 -20.43 11.60 3.13
N ALA A 85 -20.10 11.33 4.40
CA ALA A 85 -21.10 11.36 5.49
C ALA A 85 -21.69 12.77 5.74
N GLU A 86 -21.03 13.82 5.26
CA GLU A 86 -21.54 15.21 5.20
C GLU A 86 -21.93 15.64 3.76
N GLY A 87 -22.10 14.68 2.85
CA GLY A 87 -22.37 14.95 1.43
C GLY A 87 -21.18 15.56 0.68
N ALA A 88 -21.48 16.16 -0.48
CA ALA A 88 -20.46 16.74 -1.37
C ALA A 88 -19.77 17.98 -0.76
N GLU A 89 -20.51 18.78 0.02
CA GLU A 89 -20.00 20.01 0.63
C GLU A 89 -18.94 19.73 1.70
N GLY A 90 -19.20 18.78 2.61
CA GLY A 90 -18.21 18.36 3.61
C GLY A 90 -16.95 17.79 2.95
N ARG A 91 -17.12 16.97 1.89
CA ARG A 91 -15.98 16.46 1.11
C ARG A 91 -15.15 17.59 0.50
N ASP A 92 -15.79 18.56 -0.14
CA ASP A 92 -15.11 19.70 -0.79
C ASP A 92 -14.37 20.54 0.24
N ARG A 93 -15.03 20.88 1.36
CA ARG A 93 -14.44 21.63 2.48
C ARG A 93 -13.13 21.01 2.96
N PHE A 94 -13.14 19.73 3.32
CA PHE A 94 -11.94 19.08 3.86
C PHE A 94 -10.87 18.83 2.79
N THR A 95 -11.27 18.59 1.53
CA THR A 95 -10.31 18.48 0.42
C THR A 95 -9.56 19.80 0.19
N ARG A 96 -10.26 20.94 0.25
CA ARG A 96 -9.65 22.28 0.14
C ARG A 96 -8.73 22.63 1.32
N MET A 97 -8.98 22.06 2.50
CA MET A 97 -8.07 22.15 3.65
C MET A 97 -6.80 21.28 3.51
N GLY A 98 -6.67 20.54 2.41
CA GLY A 98 -5.54 19.64 2.16
C GLY A 98 -5.64 18.29 2.85
N ILE A 99 -6.81 17.94 3.42
CA ILE A 99 -7.05 16.60 3.97
C ILE A 99 -7.04 15.61 2.82
N SER A 100 -6.12 14.66 2.91
CA SER A 100 -5.91 13.66 1.89
C SER A 100 -6.94 12.54 1.98
N ASN A 101 -7.13 11.84 0.86
CA ASN A 101 -8.08 10.74 0.77
C ASN A 101 -7.44 9.39 1.13
N TYR A 102 -8.24 8.34 0.98
CA TYR A 102 -7.86 6.96 1.26
C TYR A 102 -6.55 6.51 0.58
N GLY A 103 -6.32 6.96 -0.66
CA GLY A 103 -5.16 6.55 -1.46
C GLY A 103 -3.83 7.07 -0.92
N PHE A 104 -3.82 8.26 -0.32
CA PHE A 104 -2.60 8.80 0.31
C PHE A 104 -2.22 7.97 1.54
N PHE A 105 -3.12 7.86 2.52
CA PHE A 105 -2.85 7.15 3.77
C PHE A 105 -2.56 5.66 3.56
N SER A 106 -3.16 5.04 2.55
CA SER A 106 -2.90 3.63 2.24
C SER A 106 -1.60 3.41 1.46
N GLY A 107 -1.09 4.44 0.78
CA GLY A 107 0.18 4.38 0.05
C GLY A 107 1.38 4.67 0.93
N LEU A 108 1.19 5.48 1.98
CA LEU A 108 2.24 5.86 2.94
C LEU A 108 3.04 4.66 3.53
N PRO A 109 2.42 3.54 3.96
CA PRO A 109 3.15 2.38 4.47
C PRO A 109 4.19 1.82 3.50
N THR A 110 3.95 1.97 2.18
CA THR A 110 4.86 1.52 1.11
C THR A 110 6.20 2.23 1.13
N LEU A 111 6.27 3.44 1.70
CA LEU A 111 7.50 4.22 1.76
C LEU A 111 8.36 3.89 2.99
N LEU A 112 7.79 3.31 4.03
CA LEU A 112 8.49 3.12 5.32
C LEU A 112 9.77 2.28 5.20
N PRO A 113 9.81 1.19 4.42
CA PRO A 113 11.04 0.41 4.28
C PRO A 113 12.20 1.19 3.67
N VAL A 114 11.96 1.90 2.57
CA VAL A 114 13.01 2.69 1.91
C VAL A 114 13.37 3.96 2.67
N LEU A 115 12.43 4.59 3.38
CA LEU A 115 12.72 5.69 4.30
C LEU A 115 13.61 5.22 5.45
N PHE A 116 13.33 4.04 6.02
CA PHE A 116 14.15 3.45 7.08
C PHE A 116 15.55 3.08 6.57
N TYR A 117 15.65 2.55 5.35
CA TYR A 117 16.94 2.34 4.70
C TYR A 117 17.73 3.65 4.57
N SER A 118 17.12 4.71 4.05
CA SER A 118 17.78 6.02 3.92
C SER A 118 18.18 6.60 5.28
N PHE A 119 17.35 6.46 6.31
CA PHE A 119 17.69 6.84 7.69
C PHE A 119 18.91 6.08 8.22
N ARG A 120 19.01 4.78 7.93
CA ARG A 120 20.12 3.93 8.38
C ARG A 120 21.43 4.21 7.65
N LYS A 121 21.37 4.40 6.33
CA LYS A 121 22.55 4.48 5.45
C LYS A 121 23.11 5.89 5.28
N THR A 122 22.32 6.91 5.59
CA THR A 122 22.77 8.29 5.49
C THR A 122 23.77 8.64 6.61
N ALA A 123 24.99 9.03 6.23
CA ALA A 123 26.00 9.55 7.17
C ALA A 123 25.70 10.98 7.64
N GLN A 124 25.15 11.83 6.78
CA GLN A 124 24.86 13.22 7.09
C GLN A 124 23.71 13.37 8.09
N LYS A 125 24.04 13.85 9.30
CA LYS A 125 23.10 14.04 10.42
C LYS A 125 21.81 14.79 10.03
N LYS A 126 21.90 15.84 9.21
CA LYS A 126 20.73 16.61 8.74
C LYS A 126 19.71 15.75 7.97
N PHE A 127 20.19 14.89 7.07
CA PHE A 127 19.34 14.02 6.26
C PHE A 127 18.84 12.83 7.09
N LYS A 128 19.65 12.33 8.03
CA LYS A 128 19.20 11.35 9.01
C LYS A 128 18.02 11.87 9.84
N TRP A 129 18.09 13.11 10.33
CA TRP A 129 16.96 13.75 11.01
C TRP A 129 15.76 13.94 10.08
N LEU A 130 15.97 14.38 8.83
CA LEU A 130 14.89 14.50 7.86
C LEU A 130 14.13 13.18 7.69
N PHE A 131 14.82 12.07 7.43
CA PHE A 131 14.17 10.77 7.25
C PHE A 131 13.49 10.29 8.54
N GLY A 132 14.12 10.47 9.71
CA GLY A 132 13.52 10.13 11.00
C GLY A 132 12.22 10.92 11.27
N ILE A 133 12.23 12.22 10.99
CA ILE A 133 11.04 13.09 11.10
C ILE A 133 9.96 12.64 10.13
N VAL A 134 10.30 12.37 8.86
CA VAL A 134 9.32 11.92 7.86
C VAL A 134 8.73 10.56 8.26
N ILE A 135 9.52 9.60 8.75
CA ILE A 135 9.01 8.32 9.28
C ILE A 135 8.00 8.58 10.40
N PHE A 136 8.36 9.44 11.38
CA PHE A 136 7.47 9.80 12.47
C PHE A 136 6.16 10.43 11.96
N LEU A 137 6.26 11.41 11.06
CA LEU A 137 5.10 12.09 10.47
C LEU A 137 4.20 11.10 9.69
N VAL A 138 4.78 10.16 8.96
CA VAL A 138 4.03 9.12 8.25
C VAL A 138 3.24 8.24 9.22
N VAL A 139 3.89 7.70 10.25
CA VAL A 139 3.22 6.85 11.25
C VAL A 139 2.14 7.64 11.98
N TRP A 140 2.42 8.88 12.38
CA TRP A 140 1.48 9.73 13.10
C TRP A 140 0.27 10.13 12.25
N ALA A 141 0.48 10.49 10.99
CA ALA A 141 -0.59 10.80 10.05
C ALA A 141 -1.50 9.58 9.80
N VAL A 142 -0.91 8.38 9.62
CA VAL A 142 -1.67 7.14 9.45
C VAL A 142 -2.44 6.79 10.72
N PHE A 143 -1.85 6.96 11.90
CA PHE A 143 -2.52 6.76 13.18
C PHE A 143 -3.75 7.68 13.33
N LEU A 144 -3.58 8.98 13.11
CA LEU A 144 -4.68 9.95 13.19
C LEU A 144 -5.78 9.75 12.13
N SER A 145 -5.46 9.15 10.98
CA SER A 145 -6.46 8.82 9.95
C SER A 145 -7.48 7.76 10.40
N ALA A 146 -7.20 7.05 11.50
CA ALA A 146 -8.02 5.96 12.03
C ALA A 146 -8.27 4.82 11.02
N PHE A 147 -7.35 4.62 10.06
CA PHE A 147 -7.37 3.49 9.13
C PHE A 147 -6.54 2.32 9.65
N THR A 148 -7.22 1.30 10.18
CA THR A 148 -6.59 0.14 10.81
C THR A 148 -5.63 -0.62 9.89
N ALA A 149 -6.03 -0.92 8.66
CA ALA A 149 -5.19 -1.69 7.71
C ALA A 149 -3.87 -0.97 7.36
N PRO A 150 -3.88 0.30 6.90
CA PRO A 150 -2.66 1.10 6.75
C PRO A 150 -1.79 1.18 8.01
N LEU A 151 -2.37 1.34 9.19
CA LEU A 151 -1.61 1.39 10.44
C LEU A 151 -0.89 0.07 10.74
N LEU A 152 -1.59 -1.06 10.65
CA LEU A 152 -1.00 -2.37 10.89
C LEU A 152 0.12 -2.69 9.89
N ILE A 153 -0.10 -2.38 8.61
CA ILE A 153 0.91 -2.56 7.56
C ILE A 153 2.10 -1.64 7.80
N ALA A 154 1.89 -0.39 8.25
CA ALA A 154 2.97 0.53 8.56
C ALA A 154 3.86 0.03 9.72
N LEU A 155 3.24 -0.42 10.80
CA LEU A 155 3.96 -0.98 11.96
C LEU A 155 4.73 -2.25 11.55
N MET A 156 4.08 -3.15 10.81
CA MET A 156 4.74 -4.35 10.27
C MET A 156 5.94 -3.98 9.39
N ALA A 157 5.77 -3.03 8.47
CA ALA A 157 6.82 -2.59 7.58
C ALA A 157 8.04 -2.08 8.35
N LEU A 158 7.84 -1.30 9.41
CA LEU A 158 8.92 -0.80 10.26
C LEU A 158 9.62 -1.93 11.03
N VAL A 159 8.87 -2.82 11.66
CA VAL A 159 9.44 -3.98 12.38
C VAL A 159 10.28 -4.83 11.44
N LEU A 160 9.75 -5.15 10.25
CA LEU A 160 10.47 -5.93 9.25
C LEU A 160 11.71 -5.19 8.69
N SER A 161 11.67 -3.86 8.63
CA SER A 161 12.78 -3.03 8.15
C SER A 161 13.99 -3.02 9.10
N ILE A 162 13.76 -3.20 10.41
CA ILE A 162 14.83 -3.27 11.42
C ILE A 162 15.76 -4.44 11.15
N PHE A 163 15.22 -5.59 10.73
CA PHE A 163 16.03 -6.76 10.39
C PHE A 163 16.96 -6.44 9.21
N GLY A 164 16.47 -5.77 8.17
CA GLY A 164 17.26 -5.48 6.96
C GLY A 164 17.66 -6.75 6.21
N ASN A 165 18.63 -6.62 5.30
CA ASN A 165 19.15 -7.74 4.52
C ASN A 165 20.06 -8.65 5.38
N VAL A 166 19.49 -9.30 6.40
CA VAL A 166 20.20 -10.36 7.11
C VAL A 166 20.17 -11.61 6.23
N ARG A 167 21.33 -12.03 5.73
CA ARG A 167 21.48 -13.28 4.93
C ARG A 167 21.26 -14.57 5.76
N SER A 168 20.72 -14.45 6.96
CA SER A 168 20.48 -15.56 7.88
C SER A 168 19.11 -16.17 7.63
N ARG A 169 19.06 -17.50 7.48
CA ARG A 169 17.80 -18.28 7.39
C ARG A 169 16.82 -17.91 8.52
N ARG A 170 17.33 -17.52 9.69
CA ARG A 170 16.52 -17.10 10.86
C ARG A 170 15.68 -15.85 10.61
N ALA A 171 16.16 -14.89 9.82
CA ALA A 171 15.40 -13.68 9.49
C ALA A 171 14.22 -14.00 8.56
N TYR A 172 14.42 -14.89 7.58
CA TYR A 172 13.34 -15.39 6.72
C TYR A 172 12.32 -16.22 7.51
N THR A 173 12.78 -17.08 8.43
CA THR A 173 11.89 -17.79 9.36
C THR A 173 11.10 -16.83 10.23
N PHE A 174 11.69 -15.73 10.70
CA PHE A 174 10.98 -14.74 11.52
C PHE A 174 9.98 -13.91 10.69
N VAL A 175 10.32 -13.53 9.45
CA VAL A 175 9.37 -12.91 8.51
C VAL A 175 8.21 -13.86 8.23
N LEU A 176 8.50 -15.14 7.95
CA LEU A 176 7.49 -16.17 7.76
C LEU A 176 6.62 -16.33 9.01
N VAL A 177 7.21 -16.37 10.21
CA VAL A 177 6.49 -16.47 11.49
C VAL A 177 5.70 -15.19 11.79
N ALA A 178 6.16 -14.00 11.42
CA ALA A 178 5.41 -12.76 11.58
C ALA A 178 4.22 -12.70 10.61
N VAL A 179 4.40 -13.14 9.36
CA VAL A 179 3.34 -13.25 8.36
C VAL A 179 2.33 -14.34 8.76
N VAL A 180 2.80 -15.53 9.14
CA VAL A 180 1.97 -16.63 9.65
C VAL A 180 1.32 -16.25 10.98
N GLY A 181 1.99 -15.50 11.84
CA GLY A 181 1.46 -14.94 13.08
C GLY A 181 0.35 -13.92 12.85
N LEU A 182 0.50 -13.08 11.83
CA LEU A 182 -0.55 -12.18 11.34
C LEU A 182 -1.72 -12.95 10.74
N ILE A 183 -1.45 -14.05 10.01
CA ILE A 183 -2.48 -14.97 9.53
C ILE A 183 -3.13 -15.72 10.71
N SER A 184 -2.41 -16.06 11.77
CA SER A 184 -2.96 -16.74 12.95
C SER A 184 -3.69 -15.78 13.89
N LEU A 185 -3.44 -14.47 13.82
CA LEU A 185 -4.32 -13.47 14.43
C LEU A 185 -5.69 -13.42 13.75
N ILE A 186 -5.81 -13.97 12.53
CA ILE A 186 -7.08 -14.21 11.85
C ILE A 186 -7.72 -15.53 12.33
N TYR A 187 -6.94 -16.44 12.95
CA TYR A 187 -7.39 -17.76 13.42
C TYR A 187 -6.75 -18.13 14.79
N PRO A 188 -7.07 -17.40 15.87
CA PRO A 188 -6.51 -17.68 17.18
C PRO A 188 -7.09 -18.97 17.79
N PRO A 189 -6.38 -19.64 18.72
CA PRO A 189 -6.92 -20.78 19.45
C PRO A 189 -8.22 -20.38 20.16
N GLN A 190 -9.34 -20.99 19.78
CA GLN A 190 -10.71 -20.55 20.13
C GLN A 190 -10.91 -20.28 21.63
N LEU A 191 -10.33 -21.10 22.51
CA LEU A 191 -10.47 -20.95 23.96
C LEU A 191 -9.75 -19.69 24.50
N ALA A 192 -8.49 -19.48 24.13
CA ALA A 192 -7.73 -18.31 24.57
C ALA A 192 -8.30 -17.01 23.98
N PHE A 193 -8.80 -17.09 22.74
CA PHE A 193 -9.45 -15.98 22.07
C PHE A 193 -10.75 -15.56 22.74
N ASN A 194 -11.64 -16.52 23.05
CA ASN A 194 -12.93 -16.23 23.66
C ASN A 194 -12.78 -15.58 25.03
N HIS A 195 -11.85 -16.07 25.86
CA HIS A 195 -11.55 -15.45 27.16
C HIS A 195 -10.94 -14.05 27.04
N ALA A 196 -10.01 -13.84 26.10
CA ALA A 196 -9.42 -12.53 25.86
C ALA A 196 -10.47 -11.53 25.34
N ILE A 197 -11.35 -11.95 24.43
CA ILE A 197 -12.41 -11.11 23.89
C ILE A 197 -13.44 -10.74 24.94
N ASP A 198 -13.82 -11.64 25.83
CA ASP A 198 -14.75 -11.33 26.93
C ASP A 198 -14.16 -10.28 27.89
N GLY A 199 -12.88 -10.41 28.20
CA GLY A 199 -12.13 -9.38 28.92
C GLY A 199 -12.18 -8.03 28.20
N LEU A 200 -11.95 -8.00 26.89
CA LEU A 200 -11.97 -6.76 26.10
C LEU A 200 -13.38 -6.14 26.01
N ILE A 201 -14.43 -6.94 25.85
CA ILE A 201 -15.83 -6.47 25.79
C ILE A 201 -16.21 -5.77 27.09
N SER A 202 -15.84 -6.35 28.23
CA SER A 202 -16.20 -5.84 29.57
C SER A 202 -15.52 -4.51 29.92
N ILE A 203 -14.29 -4.28 29.45
CA ILE A 203 -13.55 -3.04 29.72
C ILE A 203 -13.76 -1.96 28.64
N THR A 204 -14.45 -2.28 27.55
CA THR A 204 -14.62 -1.34 26.44
C THR A 204 -15.67 -0.28 26.76
N PRO A 205 -15.31 1.03 26.68
CA PRO A 205 -16.21 2.12 27.06
C PRO A 205 -17.15 2.56 25.92
N THR A 206 -16.90 2.13 24.67
CA THR A 206 -17.69 2.57 23.51
C THR A 206 -18.54 1.46 22.92
N GLU A 207 -19.82 1.76 22.69
CA GLU A 207 -20.79 0.81 22.14
C GLU A 207 -20.38 0.30 20.74
N ALA A 208 -19.77 1.16 19.92
CA ALA A 208 -19.32 0.78 18.59
C ALA A 208 -18.17 -0.26 18.61
N VAL A 209 -17.26 -0.17 19.58
CA VAL A 209 -16.18 -1.16 19.74
C VAL A 209 -16.73 -2.42 20.38
N ARG A 210 -17.61 -2.30 21.37
CA ARG A 210 -18.28 -3.42 22.02
C ARG A 210 -19.04 -4.29 21.01
N ARG A 211 -19.83 -3.66 20.13
CA ARG A 211 -20.55 -4.37 19.06
C ARG A 211 -19.61 -5.14 18.13
N ARG A 212 -18.47 -4.54 17.73
CA ARG A 212 -17.49 -5.23 16.87
C ARG A 212 -16.83 -6.41 17.56
N LEU A 213 -16.54 -6.30 18.85
CA LEU A 213 -15.99 -7.41 19.63
C LEU A 213 -17.02 -8.54 19.79
N ASN A 214 -18.29 -8.20 19.98
CA ASN A 214 -19.39 -9.18 20.01
C ASN A 214 -19.55 -9.90 18.66
N ASP A 215 -19.51 -9.18 17.54
CA ASP A 215 -19.56 -9.78 16.19
C ASP A 215 -18.42 -10.79 15.97
N ILE A 216 -17.21 -10.45 16.42
CA ILE A 216 -16.04 -11.31 16.31
C ILE A 216 -16.19 -12.54 17.21
N LYS A 217 -16.75 -12.37 18.41
CA LYS A 217 -17.05 -13.47 19.33
C LYS A 217 -18.04 -14.44 18.72
N LEU A 218 -19.17 -13.93 18.22
CA LEU A 218 -20.24 -14.72 17.59
C LEU A 218 -19.69 -15.52 16.41
N ALA A 219 -19.01 -14.86 15.47
CA ALA A 219 -18.40 -15.52 14.32
C ALA A 219 -17.37 -16.61 14.69
N SER A 220 -16.68 -16.48 15.82
CA SER A 220 -15.73 -17.47 16.34
C SER A 220 -16.42 -18.68 16.99
N GLN A 221 -17.57 -18.48 17.64
CA GLN A 221 -18.29 -19.50 18.39
C GLN A 221 -19.24 -20.32 17.51
N GLU A 222 -19.98 -19.67 16.63
CA GLU A 222 -21.02 -20.29 15.81
C GLU A 222 -20.46 -20.85 14.50
N GLY A 223 -19.22 -20.52 14.17
CA GLY A 223 -18.65 -20.78 12.85
C GLY A 223 -19.09 -19.72 11.85
N ILE A 224 -18.52 -19.76 10.65
CA ILE A 224 -18.79 -18.77 9.60
C ILE A 224 -19.32 -19.50 8.37
N GLU A 225 -20.63 -19.43 8.15
CA GLU A 225 -21.28 -19.92 6.94
C GLU A 225 -21.68 -18.75 6.04
N VAL A 226 -20.82 -18.43 5.06
CA VAL A 226 -21.04 -17.28 4.18
C VAL A 226 -21.17 -17.74 2.73
N THR A 227 -22.27 -17.33 2.10
CA THR A 227 -22.51 -17.47 0.66
C THR A 227 -22.67 -16.10 0.01
N SER A 228 -22.58 -16.01 -1.31
CA SER A 228 -22.73 -14.75 -2.04
C SER A 228 -24.12 -14.12 -1.95
N THR A 229 -25.16 -14.90 -1.63
CA THR A 229 -26.55 -14.42 -1.53
C THR A 229 -27.13 -14.53 -0.12
N GLY A 230 -26.42 -15.16 0.81
CA GLY A 230 -26.85 -15.32 2.19
C GLY A 230 -26.94 -13.99 2.94
N ARG A 231 -27.85 -13.94 3.93
CA ARG A 231 -27.82 -12.86 4.92
C ARG A 231 -26.59 -13.04 5.81
N THR A 232 -25.99 -11.92 6.18
CA THR A 232 -24.87 -11.86 7.10
C THR A 232 -25.34 -11.19 8.39
N GLU A 233 -25.01 -11.79 9.52
CA GLU A 233 -25.38 -11.34 10.85
C GLU A 233 -24.25 -10.55 11.50
N THR A 234 -22.99 -10.87 11.14
CA THR A 234 -21.80 -10.20 11.70
C THR A 234 -21.04 -9.37 10.68
N SER A 235 -20.32 -8.35 11.16
CA SER A 235 -19.39 -7.58 10.31
C SER A 235 -18.20 -8.41 9.77
N VAL A 236 -17.91 -9.56 10.38
CA VAL A 236 -16.91 -10.53 9.90
C VAL A 236 -17.43 -11.26 8.67
N GLU A 237 -18.67 -11.76 8.71
CA GLU A 237 -19.34 -12.40 7.58
C GLU A 237 -19.47 -11.45 6.39
N GLN A 238 -19.89 -10.20 6.63
CA GLN A 238 -19.94 -9.17 5.57
C GLN A 238 -18.59 -8.95 4.89
N ARG A 239 -17.48 -9.06 5.63
CA ARG A 239 -16.13 -8.96 5.06
C ARG A 239 -15.78 -10.19 4.24
N LEU A 240 -16.11 -11.38 4.73
CA LEU A 240 -15.83 -12.62 4.02
C LEU A 240 -16.70 -12.76 2.76
N GLN A 241 -17.94 -12.28 2.78
CA GLN A 241 -18.87 -12.33 1.66
C GLN A 241 -18.33 -11.62 0.41
N ARG A 242 -17.51 -10.58 0.60
CA ARG A 242 -16.78 -9.90 -0.48
C ARG A 242 -15.82 -10.82 -1.23
N VAL A 243 -15.23 -11.81 -0.58
CA VAL A 243 -14.39 -12.82 -1.24
C VAL A 243 -15.28 -13.65 -2.17
N PHE A 244 -16.39 -14.17 -1.65
CA PHE A 244 -17.32 -15.02 -2.41
C PHE A 244 -17.89 -14.31 -3.64
N TRP A 245 -18.32 -13.05 -3.53
CA TRP A 245 -18.80 -12.27 -4.68
C TRP A 245 -17.79 -12.20 -5.83
N ASN A 246 -16.51 -12.00 -5.51
CA ASN A 246 -15.49 -11.94 -6.53
C ASN A 246 -15.17 -13.33 -7.09
N VAL A 247 -15.05 -14.35 -6.24
CA VAL A 247 -14.77 -15.74 -6.68
C VAL A 247 -15.88 -16.25 -7.59
N GLU A 248 -17.14 -16.02 -7.26
CA GLU A 248 -18.28 -16.38 -8.11
C GLU A 248 -18.21 -15.68 -9.47
N THR A 249 -17.87 -14.39 -9.49
CA THR A 249 -17.70 -13.65 -10.74
C THR A 249 -16.57 -14.23 -11.60
N VAL A 250 -15.42 -14.53 -11.00
CA VAL A 250 -14.27 -15.15 -11.70
C VAL A 250 -14.64 -16.52 -12.25
N ALA A 251 -15.37 -17.33 -11.47
CA ALA A 251 -15.81 -18.65 -11.91
C ALA A 251 -16.79 -18.57 -13.10
N ARG A 252 -17.69 -17.59 -13.10
CA ARG A 252 -18.67 -17.39 -14.18
C ARG A 252 -18.07 -16.74 -15.43
N TYR A 253 -17.10 -15.83 -15.26
CA TYR A 253 -16.49 -15.05 -16.34
C TYR A 253 -14.96 -15.07 -16.27
N PRO A 254 -14.29 -16.22 -16.41
CA PRO A 254 -12.86 -16.34 -16.11
C PRO A 254 -11.96 -15.54 -17.07
N LEU A 255 -12.30 -15.51 -18.37
CA LEU A 255 -11.44 -14.87 -19.37
C LEU A 255 -11.59 -13.35 -19.40
N PHE A 256 -12.84 -12.87 -19.43
CA PHE A 256 -13.15 -11.46 -19.58
C PHE A 256 -13.53 -10.80 -18.25
N GLY A 257 -14.00 -11.50 -17.23
CA GLY A 257 -14.52 -10.86 -16.03
C GLY A 257 -15.82 -10.08 -16.28
N SER A 258 -16.41 -9.52 -15.24
CA SER A 258 -17.64 -8.72 -15.34
C SER A 258 -17.94 -7.95 -14.05
N SER A 259 -17.36 -6.76 -13.87
CA SER A 259 -17.67 -5.92 -12.70
C SER A 259 -19.14 -5.50 -12.61
N LYS A 260 -19.87 -5.47 -13.74
CA LYS A 260 -21.32 -5.24 -13.79
C LYS A 260 -22.12 -6.25 -12.97
N ASN A 261 -21.65 -7.49 -12.96
CA ASN A 261 -22.31 -8.62 -12.29
C ASN A 261 -21.72 -8.89 -10.90
N THR A 262 -20.71 -8.11 -10.48
CA THR A 262 -20.13 -8.21 -9.14
C THR A 262 -20.81 -7.23 -8.20
N ASN A 263 -21.06 -7.65 -6.96
CA ASN A 263 -21.55 -6.75 -5.92
C ASN A 263 -20.60 -5.53 -5.80
N PRO A 264 -21.11 -4.29 -5.79
CA PRO A 264 -20.27 -3.09 -5.75
C PRO A 264 -19.36 -3.06 -4.52
N GLU A 265 -19.73 -3.65 -3.38
CA GLU A 265 -18.88 -3.70 -2.20
C GLU A 265 -17.65 -4.61 -2.35
N ALA A 266 -17.65 -5.52 -3.33
CA ALA A 266 -16.55 -6.43 -3.59
C ALA A 266 -15.22 -5.71 -3.96
N PHE A 267 -15.29 -4.44 -4.38
CA PHE A 267 -14.15 -3.59 -4.72
C PHE A 267 -13.13 -3.39 -3.59
N HIS A 268 -13.53 -3.67 -2.34
CA HIS A 268 -12.63 -3.61 -1.19
C HIS A 268 -11.50 -4.62 -1.25
N LEU A 269 -11.52 -5.65 -2.10
CA LEU A 269 -10.41 -6.59 -2.28
C LEU A 269 -9.78 -6.32 -3.64
N PHE A 270 -8.85 -5.39 -3.74
CA PHE A 270 -8.38 -4.87 -5.03
C PHE A 270 -7.97 -5.97 -6.01
N TRP A 271 -7.05 -6.86 -5.62
CA TRP A 271 -6.52 -7.86 -6.57
C TRP A 271 -7.60 -8.81 -7.07
N LEU A 272 -8.45 -9.26 -6.14
CA LEU A 272 -9.50 -10.21 -6.44
C LEU A 272 -10.64 -9.55 -7.24
N TYR A 273 -10.98 -8.30 -6.91
CA TYR A 273 -11.94 -7.49 -7.67
C TYR A 273 -11.43 -7.15 -9.06
N PHE A 274 -10.14 -6.86 -9.20
CA PHE A 274 -9.55 -6.58 -10.50
C PHE A 274 -9.58 -7.83 -11.40
N LEU A 275 -9.26 -9.00 -10.85
CA LEU A 275 -9.41 -10.27 -11.55
C LEU A 275 -10.88 -10.56 -11.90
N ALA A 276 -11.81 -10.34 -10.97
CA ALA A 276 -13.24 -10.49 -11.22
C ALA A 276 -13.77 -9.51 -12.28
N SER A 277 -13.22 -8.29 -12.33
CA SER A 277 -13.65 -7.24 -13.24
C SER A 277 -13.13 -7.43 -14.66
N PHE A 278 -11.90 -7.93 -14.80
CA PHE A 278 -11.18 -7.96 -16.08
C PHE A 278 -10.81 -9.36 -16.59
N GLY A 279 -11.10 -10.39 -15.80
CA GLY A 279 -10.71 -11.77 -16.06
C GLY A 279 -9.20 -11.93 -16.25
N PHE A 280 -8.78 -13.11 -16.71
CA PHE A 280 -7.37 -13.36 -16.98
C PHE A 280 -6.81 -12.46 -18.09
N LEU A 281 -7.61 -12.11 -19.10
CA LEU A 281 -7.11 -11.35 -20.24
C LEU A 281 -6.74 -9.92 -19.87
N GLY A 282 -7.47 -9.25 -18.97
CA GLY A 282 -7.08 -7.93 -18.49
C GLY A 282 -6.18 -7.94 -17.26
N PHE A 283 -6.32 -8.93 -16.37
CA PHE A 283 -5.46 -9.08 -15.19
C PHE A 283 -4.01 -9.41 -15.57
N LEU A 284 -3.80 -10.33 -16.52
CA LEU A 284 -2.46 -10.82 -16.85
C LEU A 284 -1.54 -9.72 -17.41
N PRO A 285 -1.92 -8.91 -18.42
CA PRO A 285 -1.07 -7.81 -18.88
C PRO A 285 -0.74 -6.78 -17.79
N PHE A 286 -1.69 -6.51 -16.90
CA PHE A 286 -1.45 -5.64 -15.75
C PHE A 286 -0.41 -6.24 -14.80
N PHE A 287 -0.56 -7.52 -14.44
CA PHE A 287 0.37 -8.23 -13.57
C PHE A 287 1.77 -8.40 -14.20
N LEU A 288 1.85 -8.70 -15.51
CA LEU A 288 3.11 -8.78 -16.25
C LEU A 288 3.87 -7.44 -16.27
N SER A 289 3.14 -6.31 -16.25
CA SER A 289 3.75 -4.98 -16.16
C SER A 289 4.49 -4.81 -14.82
N TRP A 290 3.91 -5.29 -13.72
CA TRP A 290 4.57 -5.34 -12.41
C TRP A 290 5.81 -6.24 -12.44
N LEU A 291 5.70 -7.47 -12.96
CA LEU A 291 6.85 -8.38 -13.04
C LEU A 291 8.00 -7.80 -13.85
N THR A 292 7.69 -7.13 -14.97
CA THR A 292 8.70 -6.48 -15.82
C THR A 292 9.38 -5.32 -15.08
N HIS A 293 8.61 -4.49 -14.38
CA HIS A 293 9.12 -3.40 -13.56
C HIS A 293 10.05 -3.91 -12.44
N ILE A 294 9.63 -4.94 -11.71
CA ILE A 294 10.41 -5.57 -10.64
C ILE A 294 11.73 -6.15 -11.18
N ARG A 295 11.67 -6.85 -12.32
CA ARG A 295 12.86 -7.43 -12.97
C ARG A 295 13.86 -6.37 -13.41
N ARG A 296 13.40 -5.21 -13.89
CA ARG A 296 14.28 -4.09 -14.25
C ARG A 296 14.98 -3.53 -13.02
N ASN A 297 14.25 -3.25 -11.96
CA ASN A 297 14.79 -2.75 -10.70
C ASN A 297 15.81 -3.71 -10.05
N LYS A 298 15.57 -5.03 -10.12
CA LYS A 298 16.51 -6.04 -9.61
C LYS A 298 17.89 -5.96 -10.25
N ARG A 299 17.98 -5.53 -11.52
CA ARG A 299 19.26 -5.40 -12.23
C ARG A 299 20.05 -4.17 -11.81
N VAL A 300 19.38 -3.18 -11.21
CA VAL A 300 19.97 -1.90 -10.82
C VAL A 300 20.34 -1.90 -9.34
N PHE A 301 19.51 -2.48 -8.48
CA PHE A 301 19.66 -2.38 -7.03
C PHE A 301 20.69 -3.34 -6.45
N ASP A 302 21.52 -2.84 -5.53
CA ASP A 302 22.32 -3.71 -4.68
C ASP A 302 21.45 -4.59 -3.77
N GLN A 303 22.04 -5.65 -3.20
CA GLN A 303 21.30 -6.62 -2.38
C GLN A 303 20.68 -5.98 -1.13
N ASP A 304 21.32 -4.94 -0.59
CA ASP A 304 20.91 -4.28 0.64
C ASP A 304 19.64 -3.46 0.38
N PHE A 305 19.62 -2.61 -0.65
CA PHE A 305 18.44 -1.87 -1.06
C PHE A 305 17.33 -2.78 -1.59
N TRP A 306 17.69 -3.84 -2.32
CA TRP A 306 16.73 -4.80 -2.86
C TRP A 306 15.81 -5.39 -1.78
N PHE A 307 16.32 -5.67 -0.59
CA PHE A 307 15.51 -6.11 0.54
C PHE A 307 14.40 -5.10 0.89
N TYR A 308 14.75 -3.82 1.04
CA TYR A 308 13.80 -2.76 1.40
C TYR A 308 12.82 -2.47 0.26
N TYR A 309 13.27 -2.54 -1.00
CA TYR A 309 12.40 -2.46 -2.17
C TYR A 309 11.34 -3.56 -2.19
N VAL A 310 11.73 -4.82 -1.98
CA VAL A 310 10.80 -5.96 -1.92
C VAL A 310 9.84 -5.82 -0.75
N LEU A 311 10.31 -5.37 0.41
CA LEU A 311 9.46 -5.13 1.57
C LEU A 311 8.43 -4.02 1.28
N SER A 312 8.82 -2.95 0.60
CA SER A 312 7.89 -1.91 0.11
C SER A 312 6.83 -2.51 -0.81
N LEU A 313 7.22 -3.32 -1.80
CA LEU A 313 6.25 -3.99 -2.68
C LEU A 313 5.30 -4.92 -1.90
N LEU A 314 5.81 -5.68 -0.93
CA LEU A 314 5.01 -6.56 -0.09
C LEU A 314 3.90 -5.78 0.62
N THR A 315 4.21 -4.60 1.18
CA THR A 315 3.18 -3.76 1.83
C THR A 315 2.08 -3.33 0.85
N PHE A 316 2.43 -2.97 -0.39
CA PHE A 316 1.47 -2.60 -1.44
C PHE A 316 0.60 -3.79 -1.86
N PHE A 317 1.20 -4.96 -2.12
CA PHE A 317 0.45 -6.16 -2.48
C PHE A 317 -0.47 -6.61 -1.36
N THR A 318 0.00 -6.64 -0.10
CA THR A 318 -0.82 -6.95 1.07
C THR A 318 -1.97 -5.95 1.23
N MET A 319 -1.72 -4.66 1.02
CA MET A 319 -2.79 -3.65 1.03
C MET A 319 -3.89 -3.98 0.03
N GLY A 320 -3.55 -4.39 -1.19
CA GLY A 320 -4.52 -4.77 -2.21
C GLY A 320 -5.26 -6.07 -1.95
N LEU A 321 -4.75 -6.95 -1.08
CA LEU A 321 -5.45 -8.17 -0.67
C LEU A 321 -6.55 -7.88 0.35
N ILE A 322 -6.32 -6.91 1.24
CA ILE A 322 -7.25 -6.58 2.34
C ILE A 322 -8.09 -5.32 2.07
N LYS A 323 -7.69 -4.52 1.08
CA LYS A 323 -8.31 -3.23 0.78
C LYS A 323 -8.26 -2.86 -0.70
N SER A 324 -9.11 -1.91 -1.10
CA SER A 324 -9.10 -1.30 -2.43
C SER A 324 -7.85 -0.44 -2.62
N ILE A 325 -7.23 -0.54 -3.79
CA ILE A 325 -6.15 0.34 -4.24
C ILE A 325 -6.78 1.39 -5.15
N THR A 326 -6.75 2.65 -4.73
CA THR A 326 -7.27 3.79 -5.48
C THR A 326 -6.40 5.02 -5.27
N GLY A 327 -6.41 5.92 -6.25
CA GLY A 327 -5.72 7.20 -6.16
C GLY A 327 -4.26 7.16 -6.59
N TRP A 328 -3.73 8.34 -6.90
CA TRP A 328 -2.42 8.53 -7.50
C TRP A 328 -1.26 8.01 -6.66
N PHE A 329 -1.28 8.34 -5.37
CA PHE A 329 -0.18 8.04 -4.48
C PHE A 329 0.05 6.53 -4.28
N MET A 330 -1.03 5.72 -4.34
CA MET A 330 -0.93 4.26 -4.29
C MET A 330 -0.09 3.67 -5.42
N TYR A 331 -0.07 4.31 -6.60
CA TYR A 331 0.72 3.86 -7.75
C TYR A 331 2.07 4.54 -7.81
N LEU A 332 2.12 5.86 -7.56
CA LEU A 332 3.35 6.64 -7.58
C LEU A 332 4.35 6.14 -6.54
N ALA A 333 3.90 5.78 -5.33
CA ALA A 333 4.77 5.30 -4.27
C ALA A 333 5.57 4.05 -4.70
N PRO A 334 4.96 2.89 -4.98
CA PRO A 334 5.69 1.67 -5.30
C PRO A 334 6.42 1.69 -6.66
N LEU A 335 5.86 2.37 -7.68
CA LEU A 335 6.39 2.31 -9.05
C LEU A 335 7.42 3.39 -9.36
N PHE A 336 7.42 4.50 -8.63
CA PHE A 336 8.30 5.64 -8.91
C PHE A 336 9.07 6.10 -7.68
N ILE A 337 8.40 6.44 -6.60
CA ILE A 337 9.06 7.06 -5.43
C ILE A 337 9.99 6.05 -4.76
N VAL A 338 9.49 4.84 -4.43
CA VAL A 338 10.28 3.77 -3.82
C VAL A 338 11.55 3.45 -4.63
N PRO A 339 11.49 3.15 -5.94
CA PRO A 339 12.70 2.88 -6.70
C PRO A 339 13.62 4.11 -6.82
N ALA A 340 13.08 5.33 -6.84
CA ALA A 340 13.90 6.54 -6.87
C ALA A 340 14.70 6.77 -5.58
N MET A 341 14.20 6.31 -4.42
CA MET A 341 14.91 6.42 -3.14
C MET A 341 16.29 5.78 -3.14
N TYR A 342 16.55 4.83 -4.06
CA TYR A 342 17.86 4.24 -4.28
C TYR A 342 18.96 5.30 -4.47
N TYR A 343 18.65 6.37 -5.22
CA TYR A 343 19.63 7.40 -5.59
C TYR A 343 19.95 8.40 -4.46
N LEU A 344 19.31 8.28 -3.30
CA LEU A 344 19.64 9.14 -2.15
C LEU A 344 20.94 8.73 -1.45
N THR A 345 21.33 7.46 -1.54
CA THR A 345 22.35 6.86 -0.66
C THR A 345 23.72 6.66 -1.29
N TYR A 346 23.88 6.93 -2.60
CA TYR A 346 25.14 6.71 -3.33
C TYR A 346 26.16 7.86 -3.23
N GLU A 347 25.75 9.06 -2.81
CA GLU A 347 26.61 10.23 -2.76
C GLU A 347 26.47 11.01 -1.43
N ILE A 348 26.39 10.33 -0.29
CA ILE A 348 26.53 10.99 1.01
C ILE A 348 27.91 10.57 1.56
N PRO A 349 28.98 11.31 1.25
CA PRO A 349 30.31 11.00 1.76
C PRO A 349 30.27 10.99 3.29
N GLU A 350 30.98 10.04 3.90
CA GLU A 350 31.43 10.23 5.27
C GLU A 350 32.27 11.51 5.30
N PRO A 351 32.01 12.45 6.24
CA PRO A 351 32.94 13.55 6.45
C PRO A 351 34.27 12.97 6.91
N GLY A 352 35.28 12.93 6.03
CA GLY A 352 36.63 12.46 6.36
C GLY A 352 37.35 11.57 5.34
N LEU A 353 36.71 11.16 4.24
CA LEU A 353 37.34 10.30 3.20
C LEU A 353 37.53 11.03 1.85
N GLU A 354 37.90 12.31 1.89
CA GLU A 354 38.53 13.01 0.76
C GLU A 354 40.02 12.63 0.66
N ALA A 355 40.33 11.34 0.55
CA ALA A 355 41.70 10.88 0.32
C ALA A 355 41.70 9.46 -0.24
N THR A 356 41.31 9.32 -1.51
CA THR A 356 41.80 8.35 -2.51
C THR A 356 40.77 8.29 -3.63
N GLY A 357 40.89 9.25 -4.55
CA GLY A 357 40.14 9.22 -5.79
C GLY A 357 40.63 8.05 -6.63
N GLU A 358 39.85 6.97 -6.66
CA GLU A 358 39.80 5.91 -7.68
C GLU A 358 39.01 4.74 -7.09
N SER A 359 37.69 4.63 -7.36
CA SER A 359 37.05 3.30 -7.48
C SER A 359 35.59 3.30 -7.98
N ALA A 360 34.80 4.36 -7.81
CA ALA A 360 33.35 4.19 -8.00
C ALA A 360 32.79 4.59 -9.39
N VAL A 361 33.48 5.44 -10.16
CA VAL A 361 32.99 5.92 -11.48
C VAL A 361 33.18 4.87 -12.59
N GLN A 362 34.07 3.89 -12.42
CA GLN A 362 34.26 2.82 -13.41
C GLN A 362 33.20 1.71 -13.31
N ALA A 363 32.56 1.53 -12.16
CA ALA A 363 31.52 0.50 -12.00
C ALA A 363 30.21 0.85 -12.73
N SER A 364 29.88 2.14 -12.92
CA SER A 364 28.68 2.53 -13.68
C SER A 364 28.89 2.48 -15.20
N LYS A 365 30.14 2.60 -15.68
CA LYS A 365 30.48 2.47 -17.10
C LYS A 365 30.53 1.01 -17.57
N GLY A 366 30.83 0.06 -16.68
CA GLY A 366 30.86 -1.38 -17.01
C GLY A 366 29.50 -2.08 -17.02
N ALA A 367 28.44 -1.46 -16.47
CA ALA A 367 27.10 -2.06 -16.38
C ALA A 367 26.11 -1.52 -17.44
N LEU A 368 26.58 -0.61 -18.32
CA LEU A 368 25.81 0.00 -19.42
C LEU A 368 26.35 -0.38 -20.81
N GLN A 369 27.17 -1.41 -20.88
CA GLN A 369 27.37 -2.24 -22.09
C GLN A 369 26.65 -3.57 -21.86
#